data_AF-R9JQ70-F1
#
_entry.id   AF-R9JQ70-F1
#
_cell.length_a   1.000
_cell.length_b   1.000
_cell.length_c   1.000
_cell.angle_alpha   90.00
_cell.angle_beta   90.00
_cell.angle_gamma   90.00
#
_symmetry.space_group_name_H-M   'P 1'
#
loop_
_entity.id
_entity.type
_entity.pdbx_description
1 polymer ?
#
loop_
_entity_poly.entity_id
_entity_poly.type
_entity_poly.pdbx_seq_one_letter_code
_entity_poly.pdbx_strand_id
1 'polypeptide(L)' 'MTENKHVDRTTRRPDCVTEIRMGNSILVVSGFFKQNATDTAADKMARVLEAETATQKPSF' A
#
# COMPACT_ATOMS: atom_id res chain seq x y z
N MET A 1 -9.54 14.21 31.74
CA MET A 1 -9.57 13.23 30.65
C MET A 1 -9.53 14.02 29.36
N THR A 2 -8.49 13.86 28.55
CA THR A 2 -8.37 14.60 27.28
C THR A 2 -9.47 14.13 26.34
N GLU A 3 -10.31 15.05 25.86
CA GLU A 3 -11.35 14.77 24.87
C GLU A 3 -10.72 14.12 23.63
N ASN A 4 -11.04 12.85 23.43
CA ASN A 4 -10.67 12.12 22.25
C ASN A 4 -11.59 12.61 21.12
N LYS A 5 -11.23 13.71 20.46
CA LYS A 5 -11.95 14.21 19.27
C LYS A 5 -12.10 13.04 18.30
N HIS A 6 -13.31 12.53 18.20
CA HIS A 6 -13.71 11.59 17.17
C HIS A 6 -13.66 12.37 15.86
N VAL A 7 -12.48 12.38 15.23
CA VAL A 7 -12.36 12.94 13.89
C VAL A 7 -13.23 12.05 13.01
N ASP A 8 -14.29 12.63 12.47
CA ASP A 8 -15.08 12.14 11.34
C ASP A 8 -14.13 11.89 10.16
N ARG A 9 -13.36 10.80 10.24
CA ARG A 9 -12.43 10.37 9.21
C ARG A 9 -13.24 9.49 8.28
N THR A 10 -13.85 10.13 7.29
CA THR A 10 -14.33 9.48 6.07
C THR A 10 -13.24 8.60 5.41
N THR A 11 -11.97 8.77 5.77
CA THR A 11 -10.84 7.92 5.40
C THR A 11 -10.10 7.35 6.63
N ARG A 12 -10.39 6.10 6.99
CA ARG A 12 -9.63 5.31 8.00
C ARG A 12 -8.13 5.29 7.65
N ARG A 13 -7.24 5.32 8.66
CA ARG A 13 -5.78 5.11 8.47
C ARG A 13 -5.52 3.63 8.11
N PRO A 14 -4.64 3.31 7.14
CA PRO A 14 -4.32 1.92 6.82
C PRO A 14 -3.70 1.20 8.03
N ASP A 15 -3.98 -0.09 8.12
CA ASP A 15 -3.52 -0.95 9.22
C ASP A 15 -2.08 -1.41 9.01
N CYS A 16 -1.68 -1.62 7.76
CA CYS A 16 -0.32 -1.94 7.37
C CYS A 16 0.11 -1.11 6.16
N VAL A 17 1.39 -0.79 6.11
CA VAL A 17 2.02 -0.09 4.98
C VAL A 17 3.29 -0.86 4.66
N THR A 18 3.47 -1.21 3.39
CA THR A 18 4.68 -1.84 2.88
C THR A 18 5.34 -0.89 1.88
N GLU A 19 6.66 -0.81 1.92
CA GLU A 19 7.43 0.10 1.06
C GLU A 19 8.59 -0.66 0.42
N ILE A 20 8.83 -0.42 -0.87
CA ILE A 20 9.98 -0.96 -1.60
C ILE A 20 10.64 0.17 -2.37
N ARG A 21 11.97 0.28 -2.25
CA ARG A 21 12.77 1.23 -3.02
C ARG A 21 13.24 0.61 -4.32
N MET A 22 12.86 1.21 -5.44
CA MET A 22 13.33 0.87 -6.79
C MET A 22 14.14 2.04 -7.35
N GLY A 23 15.46 1.98 -7.21
CA GLY A 23 16.36 3.07 -7.58
C GLY A 23 16.04 4.37 -6.85
N ASN A 24 15.65 5.40 -7.61
CA ASN A 24 15.27 6.71 -7.10
C ASN A 24 13.82 6.80 -6.62
N SER A 25 12.98 5.80 -6.92
CA SER A 25 11.56 5.78 -6.59
C SER A 25 11.25 4.89 -5.39
N ILE A 26 10.19 5.22 -4.65
CA ILE A 26 9.65 4.39 -3.55
C ILE A 26 8.23 4.00 -3.93
N LEU A 27 7.97 2.70 -3.93
CA LEU A 27 6.63 2.15 -4.02
C LEU A 27 6.07 1.98 -2.62
N VAL A 28 4.91 2.56 -2.38
CA VAL A 28 4.19 2.49 -1.11
C VAL A 28 2.86 1.79 -1.35
N VAL A 29 2.64 0.67 -0.68
CA VAL A 29 1.38 -0.09 -0.73
C VAL A 29 0.76 -0.10 0.65
N SER A 30 -0.43 0.50 0.76
CA SER A 30 -1.20 0.53 2.01
C SER A 30 -2.26 -0.57 2.03
N GLY A 31 -2.31 -1.35 3.11
CA GLY A 31 -3.31 -2.37 3.36
C GLY A 31 -4.28 -1.99 4.49
N PHE A 32 -5.56 -2.23 4.26
CA PHE A 32 -6.58 -2.27 5.31
C PHE A 32 -6.88 -3.74 5.61
N PHE A 33 -6.77 -4.12 6.89
CA PHE A 33 -7.15 -5.45 7.32
C PHE A 33 -8.67 -5.56 7.28
N LYS A 34 -9.16 -6.57 6.54
CA LYS A 34 -10.57 -6.98 6.56
C LYS A 34 -10.60 -8.45 6.96
N GLN A 35 -11.58 -8.83 7.79
CA GLN A 35 -11.70 -10.19 8.33
C GLN A 35 -11.75 -11.28 7.22
N ASN A 36 -12.27 -10.94 6.05
CA ASN A 36 -12.39 -11.85 4.90
C ASN A 36 -11.49 -11.45 3.73
N ALA A 37 -10.44 -10.64 3.96
CA ALA A 37 -9.48 -10.34 2.91
C ALA A 37 -8.59 -11.55 2.65
N THR A 38 -8.56 -12.03 1.41
CA THR A 38 -7.66 -13.10 0.97
C THR A 38 -6.26 -12.58 0.66
N ASP A 39 -6.13 -11.33 0.22
CA ASP A 39 -4.86 -10.72 -0.18
C ASP A 39 -4.30 -9.81 0.93
N THR A 40 -3.05 -10.03 1.30
CA THR A 40 -2.28 -9.17 2.22
C THR A 40 -1.69 -7.96 1.50
N ALA A 41 -1.16 -6.98 2.26
CA ALA A 41 -0.41 -5.87 1.67
C ALA A 41 0.87 -6.34 0.95
N ALA A 42 1.47 -7.46 1.38
CA ALA A 42 2.61 -8.06 0.70
C ALA A 42 2.20 -8.67 -0.65
N ASP A 43 1.05 -9.36 -0.72
CA ASP A 43 0.54 -9.94 -1.96
C ASP A 43 0.21 -8.85 -2.99
N LYS A 44 -0.32 -7.72 -2.53
CA LYS A 44 -0.53 -6.54 -3.38
C LYS A 44 0.79 -5.96 -3.87
N MET A 45 1.82 -5.90 -3.00
CA MET A 45 3.15 -5.42 -3.39
C MET A 45 3.74 -6.28 -4.51
N ALA A 46 3.61 -7.60 -4.46
CA ALA A 46 4.07 -8.49 -5.54
C ALA A 46 3.42 -8.13 -6.88
N ARG A 47 2.10 -7.94 -6.91
CA ARG A 47 1.37 -7.54 -8.13
C ARG A 47 1.80 -6.17 -8.66
N VAL A 48 2.07 -5.21 -7.76
CA VAL A 48 2.57 -3.89 -8.17
C VAL A 48 3.96 -4.02 -8.78
N LEU A 49 4.86 -4.81 -8.19
CA LEU A 49 6.19 -5.04 -8.77
C LEU A 49 6.12 -5.69 -10.16
N GLU A 50 5.22 -6.67 -10.36
CA GLU A 50 4.99 -7.29 -11.67
C GLU A 50 4.49 -6.26 -12.70
N ALA A 51 3.58 -5.37 -12.31
CA ALA A 51 3.06 -4.32 -13.19
C ALA A 51 4.14 -3.27 -13.55
N GLU A 52 4.98 -2.86 -12.59
CA GLU A 52 6.09 -1.93 -12.83
C GLU A 52 7.13 -2.53 -13.79
N THR A 53 7.43 -3.82 -13.64
CA THR A 53 8.38 -4.51 -14.53
C THR A 53 7.80 -4.75 -15.93
N ALA A 54 6.49 -4.99 -16.05
CA ALA A 54 5.83 -5.14 -17.35
C ALA A 54 5.71 -3.82 -18.14
N THR A 55 5.65 -2.67 -17.44
CA THR A 55 5.51 -1.34 -18.05
C THR A 55 6.85 -0.67 -18.35
N GLN A 56 7.94 -1.13 -17.75
CA GLN A 56 9.30 -0.81 -18.17
C GLN A 56 9.61 -1.47 -19.53
N LYS A 57 9.08 -0.90 -20.61
CA LYS A 57 9.68 -1.10 -21.94
C LYS A 57 11.15 -0.69 -21.83
N PRO A 58 12.11 -1.53 -22.22
CA PRO A 58 13.48 -1.05 -22.42
C PRO A 58 13.40 0.05 -23.46
N SER A 59 13.68 1.29 -23.05
CA SER A 59 13.94 2.36 -24.00
C SER A 59 15.26 2.00 -24.66
N PHE A 60 15.18 1.36 -25.82
CA PHE A 60 16.31 1.20 -26.73
C PHE A 60 16.78 2.57 -27.23
#